data_AF-A0A1F8Q6Z0-F1
#
_entry.id   AF-A0A1F8Q6Z0-F1
#
_cell.length_a   1.000
_cell.length_b   1.000
_cell.length_c   1.000
_cell.angle_alpha   90.00
_cell.angle_beta   90.00
_cell.angle_gamma   90.00
#
_symmetry.space_group_name_H-M   'P 1'
#
loop_
_entity.id
_entity.type
_entity.pdbx_description
1 polymer ?
#
loop_
_entity_poly.entity_id
_entity_poly.type
_entity_poly.pdbx_seq_one_letter_code
_entity_poly.pdbx_strand_id
1 'polypeptide(L)'
;MNLEELEKQVTRLEDIQEIEDLQRMYGYYFDNAMFQEVIDLFSENTESVEITDHGVFRGKEAVRKMYGGMVGVPRPGWMFFEVMQSQGVIDVAPDGKNATGRWYTPSFECRPFGGTQKQTWQFGVYNNEYIKENGRWYFKKLHWNLTFWTSYERGFLKVPKLSDTPFPNADAPATAYHPYPSGYHVPYPFKHPVTGM
;
A
#
# COMPACT_ATOMS: atom_id res chain seq x y z
N MET A 1 -2.46 -26.40 -26.45
CA MET A 1 -1.68 -25.17 -26.30
C MET A 1 -1.17 -24.74 -27.67
N ASN A 2 -1.84 -23.78 -28.28
CA ASN A 2 -1.37 -23.11 -29.50
C ASN A 2 -0.48 -21.90 -29.14
N LEU A 3 0.11 -21.26 -30.15
CA LEU A 3 1.00 -20.11 -29.93
C LEU A 3 0.31 -18.96 -29.20
N GLU A 4 -0.93 -18.64 -29.58
CA GLU A 4 -1.72 -17.56 -28.96
C GLU A 4 -2.02 -17.82 -27.47
N GLU A 5 -2.31 -19.07 -27.11
CA GLU A 5 -2.50 -19.48 -25.72
C GLU A 5 -1.22 -19.33 -24.90
N LEU A 6 -0.06 -19.64 -25.48
CA LEU A 6 1.23 -19.48 -24.84
C LEU A 6 1.62 -18.01 -24.68
N GLU A 7 1.42 -17.19 -25.71
CA GLU A 7 1.65 -15.74 -25.67
C GLU A 7 0.83 -15.06 -24.57
N LYS A 8 -0.45 -15.43 -24.43
CA LYS A 8 -1.32 -14.94 -23.35
C LYS A 8 -0.80 -15.35 -21.96
N GLN A 9 -0.33 -16.59 -21.81
CA GLN A 9 0.24 -17.07 -20.54
C GLN A 9 1.53 -16.32 -20.19
N VAL A 10 2.43 -16.13 -21.15
CA VAL A 10 3.68 -15.37 -20.95
C VAL A 10 3.36 -13.93 -20.57
N THR A 11 2.47 -13.28 -21.31
CA THR A 11 2.06 -11.89 -21.02
C THR A 11 1.50 -11.75 -19.60
N ARG A 12 0.65 -12.70 -19.18
CA ARG A 12 0.11 -12.71 -17.81
C ARG A 12 1.19 -12.87 -16.74
N LEU A 13 2.22 -13.68 -16.98
CA LEU A 13 3.33 -13.86 -16.05
C LEU A 13 4.22 -12.61 -15.98
N GLU A 14 4.46 -11.96 -17.12
CA GLU A 14 5.16 -10.68 -17.20
C GLU A 14 4.38 -9.59 -16.44
N ASP A 15 3.06 -9.52 -16.63
CA ASP A 15 2.19 -8.60 -15.89
C ASP A 15 2.27 -8.78 -14.37
N ILE A 16 2.28 -10.05 -13.91
CA ILE A 16 2.45 -10.34 -12.48
C ILE A 16 3.79 -9.80 -12.00
N GLN A 17 4.89 -10.07 -12.70
CA GLN A 17 6.23 -9.61 -12.33
C GLN A 17 6.31 -8.07 -12.30
N GLU A 18 5.74 -7.39 -13.31
CA GLU A 18 5.71 -5.93 -13.36
C GLU A 18 4.95 -5.32 -12.16
N ILE A 19 3.83 -5.93 -11.76
CA ILE A 19 3.08 -5.49 -10.57
C ILE A 19 3.86 -5.76 -9.29
N GLU A 20 4.54 -6.90 -9.19
CA GLU A 20 5.39 -7.18 -8.03
C GLU A 20 6.49 -6.14 -7.88
N ASP A 21 7.16 -5.79 -8.98
CA ASP A 21 8.22 -4.81 -8.99
C ASP A 21 7.67 -3.42 -8.69
N LEU A 22 6.50 -3.05 -9.23
CA LEU A 22 5.81 -1.81 -8.90
C LEU A 22 5.53 -1.68 -7.40
N GLN A 23 5.00 -2.73 -6.75
CA GLN A 23 4.76 -2.69 -5.30
C GLN A 23 6.07 -2.58 -4.52
N ARG A 24 7.10 -3.35 -4.87
CA ARG A 24 8.40 -3.33 -4.18
C ARG A 24 9.08 -1.97 -4.32
N MET A 25 9.05 -1.38 -5.52
CA MET A 25 9.55 -0.03 -5.78
C MET A 25 8.81 1.03 -4.97
N TYR A 26 7.49 0.92 -4.81
CA TYR A 26 6.73 1.80 -3.91
C TYR A 26 7.30 1.80 -2.49
N GLY A 27 7.61 0.62 -1.93
CA GLY A 27 8.26 0.49 -0.62
C GLY A 27 9.60 1.21 -0.57
N TYR A 28 10.50 0.91 -1.50
CA TYR A 28 11.82 1.55 -1.56
C TYR A 28 11.75 3.07 -1.72
N TYR A 29 10.87 3.58 -2.57
CA TYR A 29 10.71 5.03 -2.74
C TYR A 29 10.18 5.68 -1.47
N PHE A 30 9.22 5.05 -0.81
CA PHE A 30 8.69 5.53 0.47
C PHE A 30 9.79 5.55 1.55
N ASP A 31 10.58 4.48 1.66
CA ASP A 31 11.66 4.35 2.63
C ASP A 31 12.76 5.39 2.42
N ASN A 32 12.97 5.86 1.19
CA ASN A 32 14.04 6.80 0.82
C ASN A 32 13.58 8.25 0.58
N ALA A 33 12.34 8.61 0.95
CA ALA A 33 11.80 9.97 0.77
C ALA A 33 11.60 10.42 -0.67
N MET A 34 11.54 9.46 -1.58
CA MET A 34 11.32 9.67 -3.02
C MET A 34 9.81 9.80 -3.28
N PHE A 35 9.19 10.79 -2.65
CA PHE A 35 7.73 10.95 -2.65
C PHE A 35 7.17 11.38 -4.00
N GLN A 36 7.99 12.01 -4.86
CA GLN A 36 7.58 12.31 -6.23
C GLN A 36 7.45 11.00 -7.02
N GLU A 37 8.40 10.09 -6.85
CA GLU A 37 8.42 8.77 -7.47
C GLU A 37 7.27 7.91 -6.94
N VAL A 38 6.94 8.00 -5.64
CA VAL A 38 5.72 7.40 -5.09
C VAL A 38 4.46 7.91 -5.80
N ILE A 39 4.33 9.23 -5.97
CA ILE A 39 3.18 9.83 -6.67
C ILE A 39 3.10 9.31 -8.11
N ASP A 40 4.22 9.16 -8.80
CA ASP A 40 4.27 8.78 -10.21
C ASP A 40 3.89 7.30 -10.47
N LEU A 41 3.88 6.44 -9.44
CA LEU A 41 3.37 5.06 -9.54
C LEU A 41 1.84 4.95 -9.62
N PHE A 42 1.12 6.05 -9.36
CA PHE A 42 -0.34 6.09 -9.45
C PHE A 42 -0.80 6.45 -10.87
N SER A 43 -1.91 5.88 -11.33
CA SER A 43 -2.49 6.24 -12.63
C SER A 43 -3.15 7.63 -12.55
N GLU A 44 -3.25 8.35 -13.67
CA GLU A 44 -4.12 9.54 -13.72
C GLU A 44 -5.61 9.17 -13.48
N ASN A 45 -5.99 7.92 -13.77
CA ASN A 45 -7.29 7.33 -13.45
C ASN A 45 -7.33 6.62 -12.08
N THR A 46 -6.41 6.95 -11.17
CA THR A 46 -6.46 6.46 -9.78
C THR A 46 -7.84 6.74 -9.19
N GLU A 47 -8.48 5.73 -8.62
CA GLU A 47 -9.78 5.89 -7.98
C GLU A 47 -9.61 6.38 -6.53
N SER A 48 -8.76 5.72 -5.74
CA SER A 48 -8.55 6.10 -4.35
C SER A 48 -7.24 5.65 -3.71
N VAL A 49 -6.87 6.36 -2.63
CA VAL A 49 -5.85 5.95 -1.67
C VAL A 49 -6.42 6.02 -0.26
N GLU A 50 -6.20 4.96 0.51
CA GLU A 50 -6.61 4.83 1.91
C GLU A 50 -5.46 4.27 2.75
N ILE A 51 -5.10 4.99 3.81
CA ILE A 51 -4.00 4.63 4.72
C ILE A 51 -4.55 4.62 6.13
N THR A 52 -4.77 3.42 6.69
CA THR A 52 -5.37 3.25 8.03
C THR A 52 -6.75 3.91 8.15
N ASP A 53 -7.00 4.73 9.17
CA ASP A 53 -8.21 5.52 9.39
C ASP A 53 -8.10 6.96 8.86
N HIS A 54 -7.09 7.29 8.06
CA HIS A 54 -6.89 8.66 7.60
C HIS A 54 -7.96 9.14 6.62
N GLY A 55 -8.81 8.23 6.13
CA GLY A 55 -9.90 8.51 5.21
C GLY A 55 -9.58 8.18 3.76
N VAL A 56 -10.57 8.39 2.90
CA VAL A 56 -10.50 8.13 1.46
C VAL A 56 -10.02 9.39 0.74
N PHE A 57 -8.94 9.25 -0.02
CA PHE A 57 -8.39 10.27 -0.91
C PHE A 57 -8.73 9.88 -2.34
N ARG A 58 -9.54 10.67 -3.04
CA ARG A 58 -10.06 10.32 -4.38
C ARG A 58 -9.23 10.95 -5.49
N GLY A 59 -8.82 10.13 -6.46
CA GLY A 59 -8.08 10.64 -7.61
C GLY A 59 -6.59 10.87 -7.37
N LYS A 60 -5.84 10.99 -8.47
CA LYS A 60 -4.41 11.32 -8.47
C LYS A 60 -4.09 12.64 -7.75
N GLU A 61 -4.96 13.64 -7.84
CA GLU A 61 -4.78 14.92 -7.13
C GLU A 61 -4.80 14.75 -5.60
N ALA A 62 -5.64 13.87 -5.07
CA ALA A 62 -5.66 13.59 -3.64
C ALA A 62 -4.40 12.81 -3.20
N VAL A 63 -3.82 11.98 -4.08
CA VAL A 63 -2.49 11.38 -3.88
C VAL A 63 -1.41 12.46 -3.81
N ARG A 64 -1.40 13.42 -4.75
CA ARG A 64 -0.49 14.58 -4.73
C ARG A 64 -0.65 15.40 -3.46
N LYS A 65 -1.88 15.60 -2.97
CA LYS A 65 -2.14 16.26 -1.68
C LYS A 65 -1.60 15.47 -0.49
N MET A 66 -1.71 14.13 -0.52
CA MET A 66 -1.24 13.26 0.55
C MET A 66 0.29 13.26 0.67
N TYR A 67 1.00 13.12 -0.44
CA TYR A 67 2.46 12.95 -0.44
C TYR A 67 3.25 14.22 -0.78
N GLY A 68 2.64 15.18 -1.48
CA GLY A 68 3.32 16.33 -2.07
C GLY A 68 3.98 17.26 -1.05
N GLY A 69 3.41 17.40 0.15
CA GLY A 69 4.01 18.18 1.23
C GLY A 69 5.32 17.59 1.79
N MET A 70 5.65 16.35 1.43
CA MET A 70 6.88 15.67 1.84
C MET A 70 7.94 15.65 0.72
N VAL A 71 7.60 16.07 -0.50
CA VAL A 71 8.53 16.08 -1.64
C VAL A 71 9.67 17.06 -1.38
N GLY A 72 10.91 16.57 -1.50
CA GLY A 72 12.11 17.38 -1.29
C GLY A 72 12.35 17.82 0.15
N VAL A 73 11.54 17.36 1.12
CA VAL A 73 11.74 17.67 2.53
C VAL A 73 12.91 16.83 3.07
N PRO A 74 14.01 17.46 3.53
CA PRO A 74 15.14 16.71 4.05
C PRO A 74 14.76 15.89 5.29
N ARG A 75 15.18 14.63 5.31
CA ARG A 75 15.07 13.79 6.51
C ARG A 75 16.35 13.85 7.33
N PRO A 76 16.27 14.14 8.63
CA PRO A 76 17.43 14.01 9.50
C PRO A 76 17.85 12.54 9.61
N GLY A 77 19.15 12.26 9.73
CA GLY A 77 19.68 10.88 9.66
C GLY A 77 19.22 9.91 10.75
N TRP A 78 18.57 10.39 11.81
CA TRP A 78 17.94 9.53 12.82
C TRP A 78 16.52 9.07 12.42
N MET A 79 15.90 9.76 11.45
CA MET A 79 14.59 9.39 10.94
C MET A 79 14.74 8.15 10.06
N PHE A 80 13.89 7.17 10.31
CA PHE A 80 13.99 5.85 9.70
C PHE A 80 12.60 5.40 9.27
N PHE A 81 12.52 4.77 8.10
CA PHE A 81 11.34 4.08 7.60
C PHE A 81 11.83 2.83 6.90
N GLU A 82 11.19 1.72 7.19
CA GLU A 82 11.37 0.46 6.50
C GLU A 82 9.97 -0.14 6.33
N VAL A 83 9.42 -0.08 5.14
CA VAL A 83 8.05 -0.49 4.81
C VAL A 83 8.11 -1.68 3.86
N MET A 84 8.36 -2.85 4.43
CA MET A 84 8.62 -4.06 3.66
C MET A 84 7.37 -4.53 2.91
N GLN A 85 7.54 -4.92 1.65
CA GLN A 85 6.45 -5.44 0.80
C GLN A 85 6.59 -6.96 0.67
N SER A 86 5.84 -7.73 1.47
CA SER A 86 6.07 -9.17 1.68
C SER A 86 4.85 -10.02 1.31
N GLN A 87 5.09 -11.30 0.96
CA GLN A 87 4.04 -12.31 0.68
C GLN A 87 2.98 -11.83 -0.33
N GLY A 88 3.44 -11.28 -1.45
CA GLY A 88 2.59 -10.82 -2.54
C GLY A 88 1.77 -11.95 -3.15
N VAL A 89 0.47 -11.72 -3.31
CA VAL A 89 -0.40 -12.56 -4.15
C VAL A 89 -1.12 -11.64 -5.12
N ILE A 90 -0.88 -11.83 -6.41
CA ILE A 90 -1.41 -11.00 -7.50
C ILE A 90 -2.33 -11.86 -8.37
N ASP A 91 -3.48 -11.30 -8.74
CA ASP A 91 -4.37 -11.87 -9.75
C ASP A 91 -4.64 -10.86 -10.85
N VAL A 92 -4.12 -11.15 -12.05
CA VAL A 92 -4.32 -10.36 -13.26
C VAL A 92 -5.61 -10.83 -13.94
N ALA A 93 -6.50 -9.89 -14.24
CA ALA A 93 -7.77 -10.16 -14.88
C ALA A 93 -7.58 -10.79 -16.28
N PRO A 94 -8.54 -11.59 -16.79
CA PRO A 94 -8.41 -12.26 -18.08
C PRO A 94 -8.18 -11.33 -19.28
N ASP A 95 -8.54 -10.05 -19.16
CA ASP A 95 -8.34 -9.04 -20.19
C ASP A 95 -6.94 -8.38 -20.17
N GLY A 96 -6.13 -8.67 -19.16
CA GLY A 96 -4.78 -8.11 -18.98
C GLY A 96 -4.76 -6.59 -18.69
N LYS A 97 -5.89 -6.00 -18.28
CA LYS A 97 -6.01 -4.54 -18.07
C LYS A 97 -6.11 -4.13 -16.62
N ASN A 98 -6.56 -5.04 -15.75
CA ASN A 98 -6.70 -4.80 -14.33
C ASN A 98 -6.08 -5.96 -13.56
N ALA A 99 -5.67 -5.69 -12.33
CA ALA A 99 -5.22 -6.73 -11.42
C ALA A 99 -5.58 -6.36 -9.98
N THR A 100 -5.60 -7.37 -9.11
CA THR A 100 -5.63 -7.17 -7.67
C THR A 100 -4.36 -7.72 -7.04
N GLY A 101 -3.98 -7.18 -5.89
CA GLY A 101 -2.80 -7.67 -5.19
C GLY A 101 -2.91 -7.48 -3.69
N ARG A 102 -2.52 -8.52 -2.94
CA ARG A 102 -2.42 -8.48 -1.49
C ARG A 102 -0.97 -8.59 -1.06
N TRP A 103 -0.60 -7.80 -0.06
CA TRP A 103 0.76 -7.76 0.48
C TRP A 103 0.72 -7.61 1.99
N TYR A 104 1.56 -8.36 2.71
CA TYR A 104 1.88 -8.03 4.09
C TYR A 104 2.87 -6.89 4.16
N THR A 105 2.71 -6.06 5.19
CA THR A 105 3.57 -4.89 5.41
C THR A 105 4.03 -4.83 6.86
N PRO A 106 5.03 -5.65 7.24
CA PRO A 106 5.80 -5.38 8.45
C PRO A 106 6.59 -4.10 8.23
N SER A 107 6.45 -3.14 9.14
CA SER A 107 7.18 -1.87 9.03
C SER A 107 7.77 -1.42 10.36
N PHE A 108 8.87 -0.69 10.25
CA PHE A 108 9.56 -0.04 11.37
C PHE A 108 9.79 1.41 11.02
N GLU A 109 9.58 2.31 11.98
CA GLU A 109 9.86 3.73 11.75
C GLU A 109 10.43 4.40 13.00
N CYS A 110 11.24 5.42 12.77
CA CYS A 110 11.65 6.41 13.75
C CYS A 110 11.27 7.79 13.23
N ARG A 111 10.30 8.46 13.85
CA ARG A 111 9.87 9.80 13.45
C ARG A 111 9.19 10.57 14.60
N PRO A 112 8.95 11.88 14.46
CA PRO A 112 8.14 12.61 15.44
C PRO A 112 6.68 12.17 15.44
N PHE A 113 6.13 12.02 16.63
CA PHE A 113 4.70 11.88 16.93
C PHE A 113 4.34 12.92 17.98
N GLY A 114 3.42 13.84 17.66
CA GLY A 114 3.12 14.98 18.53
C GLY A 114 4.37 15.78 18.93
N GLY A 115 5.36 15.89 18.03
CA GLY A 115 6.63 16.57 18.29
C GLY A 115 7.68 15.77 19.07
N THR A 116 7.37 14.54 19.53
CA THR A 116 8.31 13.68 20.26
C THR A 116 8.85 12.58 19.37
N GLN A 117 10.16 12.35 19.38
CA GLN A 117 10.77 11.21 18.66
C GLN A 117 10.27 9.88 19.24
N LYS A 118 9.80 8.98 18.37
CA LYS A 118 9.40 7.62 18.76
C LYS A 118 9.89 6.62 17.72
N GLN A 119 10.24 5.44 18.20
CA GLN A 119 10.39 4.24 17.40
C GLN A 119 9.08 3.45 17.44
N THR A 120 8.56 3.05 16.29
CA THR A 120 7.28 2.33 16.21
C THR A 120 7.39 1.09 15.33
N TRP A 121 6.55 0.12 15.66
CA TRP A 121 6.32 -1.08 14.88
C TRP A 121 4.93 -1.00 14.27
N GLN A 122 4.86 -1.37 13.01
CA GLN A 122 3.62 -1.39 12.27
C GLN A 122 3.46 -2.75 11.61
N PHE A 123 2.21 -3.15 11.49
CA PHE A 123 1.84 -4.26 10.65
C PHE A 123 0.50 -3.96 10.02
N GLY A 124 0.39 -4.29 8.74
CA GLY A 124 -0.84 -4.17 7.99
C GLY A 124 -0.83 -5.05 6.75
N VAL A 125 -1.90 -4.93 5.99
CA VAL A 125 -2.02 -5.53 4.67
C VAL A 125 -2.41 -4.49 3.65
N TYR A 126 -1.73 -4.47 2.52
CA TYR A 126 -2.28 -3.85 1.33
C TYR A 126 -3.27 -4.79 0.68
N ASN A 127 -4.43 -4.25 0.30
CA ASN A 127 -5.35 -4.85 -0.66
C ASN A 127 -5.53 -3.82 -1.78
N ASN A 128 -4.77 -3.98 -2.86
CA ASN A 128 -4.65 -2.99 -3.91
C ASN A 128 -5.35 -3.45 -5.19
N GLU A 129 -5.78 -2.48 -6.00
CA GLU A 129 -6.19 -2.66 -7.38
C GLU A 129 -5.19 -1.94 -8.29
N TYR A 130 -4.86 -2.55 -9.43
CA TYR A 130 -3.92 -2.03 -10.41
C TYR A 130 -4.61 -1.90 -11.77
N ILE A 131 -4.11 -0.97 -12.57
CA ILE A 131 -4.57 -0.72 -13.93
C ILE A 131 -3.38 -0.67 -14.89
N LYS A 132 -3.53 -1.28 -16.06
CA LYS A 132 -2.54 -1.22 -17.14
C LYS A 132 -2.93 -0.13 -18.14
N GLU A 133 -2.05 0.83 -18.33
CA GLU A 133 -2.25 1.97 -19.23
C GLU A 133 -1.04 2.10 -20.16
N ASN A 134 -1.29 2.13 -21.47
CA ASN A 134 -0.23 2.24 -22.48
C ASN A 134 0.92 1.24 -22.29
N GLY A 135 0.58 0.02 -21.86
CA GLY A 135 1.55 -1.05 -21.63
C GLY A 135 2.25 -1.04 -20.28
N ARG A 136 1.90 -0.15 -19.34
CA ARG A 136 2.52 -0.05 -18.02
C ARG A 136 1.49 -0.19 -16.91
N TRP A 137 1.87 -0.89 -15.83
CA TRP A 137 1.03 -1.00 -14.63
C TRP A 137 1.17 0.20 -13.71
N TYR A 138 0.06 0.54 -13.07
CA TYR A 138 -0.06 1.63 -12.10
C TYR A 138 -0.97 1.22 -10.94
N PHE A 139 -0.85 1.89 -9.79
CA PHE A 139 -1.88 1.83 -8.76
C PHE A 139 -3.17 2.49 -9.25
N LYS A 140 -4.27 1.75 -9.12
CA LYS A 140 -5.63 2.23 -9.33
C LYS A 140 -6.33 2.49 -8.00
N LYS A 141 -6.19 1.57 -7.05
CA LYS A 141 -6.52 1.76 -5.64
C LYS A 141 -5.40 1.24 -4.78
N LEU A 142 -5.03 2.01 -3.77
CA LEU A 142 -4.11 1.56 -2.73
C LEU A 142 -4.80 1.66 -1.38
N HIS A 143 -5.00 0.54 -0.70
CA HIS A 143 -5.62 0.51 0.62
C HIS A 143 -4.75 -0.28 1.61
N TRP A 144 -4.08 0.46 2.48
CA TRP A 144 -3.33 -0.10 3.59
C TRP A 144 -4.23 -0.28 4.83
N ASN A 145 -4.60 -1.53 5.09
CA ASN A 145 -5.43 -1.92 6.21
C ASN A 145 -4.54 -2.19 7.42
N LEU A 146 -4.63 -1.31 8.42
CA LEU A 146 -3.81 -1.40 9.61
C LEU A 146 -4.22 -2.57 10.51
N THR A 147 -3.24 -3.39 10.90
CA THR A 147 -3.41 -4.35 12.01
C THR A 147 -2.97 -3.70 13.32
N PHE A 148 -1.76 -3.16 13.39
CA PHE A 148 -1.31 -2.38 14.54
C PHE A 148 -0.27 -1.34 14.14
N TRP A 149 -0.20 -0.27 14.93
CA TRP A 149 0.82 0.78 14.86
C TRP A 149 1.14 1.23 16.28
N THR A 150 2.24 0.78 16.84
CA THR A 150 2.52 0.94 18.27
C THR A 150 3.97 1.34 18.53
N SER A 151 4.23 1.97 19.68
CA SER A 151 5.62 2.18 20.09
C SER A 151 6.25 0.86 20.55
N TYR A 152 7.55 0.71 20.30
CA TYR A 152 8.29 -0.50 20.65
C TYR A 152 8.13 -0.88 22.14
N GLU A 153 8.13 0.11 23.02
CA GLU A 153 8.13 -0.06 24.48
C GLU A 153 6.76 -0.50 25.01
N ARG A 154 5.67 -0.14 24.32
CA ARG A 154 4.30 -0.43 24.77
C ARG A 154 3.78 -1.75 24.22
N GLY A 155 4.12 -2.06 22.97
CA GLY A 155 3.66 -3.25 22.27
C GLY A 155 2.19 -3.19 21.86
N PHE A 156 1.86 -3.94 20.80
CA PHE A 156 0.55 -3.88 20.15
C PHE A 156 -0.57 -4.49 20.99
N LEU A 157 -0.24 -5.37 21.96
CA LEU A 157 -1.23 -5.91 22.89
C LEU A 157 -1.84 -4.84 23.81
N LYS A 158 -1.03 -3.87 24.25
CA LYS A 158 -1.47 -2.83 25.19
C LYS A 158 -1.94 -1.57 24.46
N VAL A 159 -1.21 -1.16 23.43
CA VAL A 159 -1.54 0.02 22.63
C VAL A 159 -1.44 -0.36 21.15
N PRO A 160 -2.54 -0.80 20.53
CA PRO A 160 -2.50 -1.27 19.15
C PRO A 160 -2.43 -0.13 18.13
N LYS A 161 -2.75 1.11 18.51
CA LYS A 161 -2.62 2.27 17.65
C LYS A 161 -2.15 3.53 18.37
N LEU A 162 -1.26 4.28 17.74
CA LEU A 162 -0.92 5.67 18.08
C LEU A 162 -1.87 6.65 17.39
N SER A 163 -2.40 7.65 18.12
CA SER A 163 -3.45 8.56 17.64
C SER A 163 -2.97 9.89 17.03
N ASP A 164 -1.65 10.16 16.98
CA ASP A 164 -1.17 11.55 16.91
C ASP A 164 -0.31 11.83 15.67
N THR A 165 -0.77 11.42 14.49
CA THR A 165 -0.13 11.79 13.21
C THR A 165 -0.98 12.80 12.47
N PRO A 166 -0.52 14.06 12.31
CA PRO A 166 -1.20 15.02 11.45
C PRO A 166 -1.31 14.46 10.02
N PHE A 167 -2.50 14.52 9.44
CA PHE A 167 -2.74 14.05 8.08
C PHE A 167 -3.61 15.08 7.34
N PRO A 168 -3.42 15.28 6.02
CA PRO A 168 -4.31 16.14 5.24
C PRO A 168 -5.77 15.67 5.35
N ASN A 169 -6.73 16.60 5.26
CA ASN A 169 -8.15 16.23 5.28
C ASN A 169 -8.49 15.32 4.09
N ALA A 170 -9.08 14.16 4.36
CA ALA A 170 -9.60 13.25 3.34
C ALA A 170 -10.91 13.74 2.71
N ASP A 171 -11.28 13.16 1.57
CA ASP A 171 -12.51 13.47 0.83
C ASP A 171 -13.72 12.68 1.35
N ALA A 172 -13.49 11.61 2.12
CA ALA A 172 -14.51 10.87 2.85
C ALA A 172 -13.89 10.12 4.05
N PRO A 173 -14.72 9.68 5.02
CA PRO A 173 -14.27 8.81 6.10
C PRO A 173 -13.65 7.51 5.59
N ALA A 174 -12.79 6.87 6.39
CA ALA A 174 -12.17 5.61 6.03
C ALA A 174 -13.24 4.51 5.85
N THR A 175 -13.07 3.66 4.83
CA THR A 175 -14.04 2.61 4.51
C THR A 175 -14.05 1.47 5.51
N ALA A 176 -12.90 1.20 6.15
CA ALA A 176 -12.76 0.19 7.18
C ALA A 176 -11.70 0.62 8.22
N TYR A 177 -11.94 0.30 9.49
CA TYR A 177 -10.95 0.53 10.54
C TYR A 177 -11.12 -0.47 11.68
N HIS A 178 -10.22 -1.45 11.73
CA HIS A 178 -10.31 -2.58 12.65
C HIS A 178 -8.94 -2.99 13.21
N PRO A 179 -8.24 -2.11 13.96
CA PRO A 179 -6.95 -2.45 14.53
C PRO A 179 -7.08 -3.62 15.53
N TYR A 180 -6.00 -4.35 15.74
CA TYR A 180 -5.89 -5.37 16.78
C TYR A 180 -6.34 -4.82 18.14
N PRO A 181 -6.97 -5.61 19.03
CA PRO A 181 -7.46 -6.98 18.84
C PRO A 181 -8.93 -7.02 18.36
N SER A 182 -9.27 -6.41 17.22
CA SER A 182 -10.65 -6.44 16.68
C SER A 182 -11.16 -7.83 16.30
N GLY A 183 -10.27 -8.78 16.00
CA GLY A 183 -10.63 -10.07 15.39
C GLY A 183 -11.06 -9.98 13.92
N TYR A 184 -11.03 -8.79 13.32
CA TYR A 184 -11.36 -8.60 11.92
C TYR A 184 -10.23 -9.09 11.03
N HIS A 185 -10.56 -9.94 10.06
CA HIS A 185 -9.65 -10.35 9.00
C HIS A 185 -10.03 -9.65 7.72
N VAL A 186 -9.10 -8.86 7.17
CA VAL A 186 -9.28 -8.20 5.88
C VAL A 186 -9.52 -9.28 4.81
N PRO A 187 -10.65 -9.26 4.08
CA PRO A 187 -10.99 -10.27 3.09
C PRO A 187 -9.88 -10.48 2.05
N TYR A 188 -9.72 -11.72 1.60
CA TYR A 188 -8.76 -12.05 0.56
C TYR A 188 -9.30 -11.62 -0.82
N PRO A 189 -8.49 -10.96 -1.66
CA PRO A 189 -8.90 -10.60 -3.02
C PRO A 189 -8.79 -11.75 -4.03
N PHE A 190 -8.34 -12.93 -3.58
CA PHE A 190 -8.08 -14.10 -4.42
C PHE A 190 -8.88 -15.31 -3.94
N LYS A 191 -9.11 -16.24 -4.86
CA LYS A 191 -9.76 -17.54 -4.60
C LYS A 191 -8.75 -18.58 -4.15
N HIS A 192 -9.22 -19.60 -3.47
CA HIS A 192 -8.43 -20.77 -3.12
C HIS A 192 -7.94 -21.48 -4.40
N PRO A 193 -6.62 -21.71 -4.57
CA PRO A 193 -6.08 -22.21 -5.85
C PRO A 193 -6.49 -23.65 -6.20
N VAL A 194 -6.79 -24.49 -5.19
CA VAL A 194 -7.26 -25.87 -5.40
C VAL A 194 -8.79 -26.00 -5.49
N THR A 195 -9.57 -25.33 -4.63
CA THR A 195 -11.02 -25.50 -4.57
C THR A 195 -11.80 -24.45 -5.35
N GLY A 196 -11.19 -23.31 -5.69
CA GLY A 196 -11.84 -22.19 -6.37
C GLY A 196 -12.84 -21.40 -5.52
N MET A 197 -12.97 -21.73 -4.24
CA MET A 197 -13.80 -20.99 -3.26
C MET A 197 -13.14 -19.68 -2.82
#